data_AF-A0A645E0V6-F1
#
_entry.id   AF-A0A645E0V6-F1
#
_cell.length_a   1.000
_cell.length_b   1.000
_cell.length_c   1.000
_cell.angle_alpha   90.00
_cell.angle_beta   90.00
_cell.angle_gamma   90.00
#
_symmetry.space_group_name_H-M   'P 1'
#
loop_
_entity.id
_entity.type
_entity.pdbx_description
1 polymer ?
#
loop_
_entity_poly.entity_id
_entity_poly.type
_entity_poly.pdbx_seq_one_letter_code
_entity_poly.pdbx_strand_id
1 'polypeptide(L)'
;MSVHSSVVVHNKQAILFIGESGTGKSTQSKLWIDNIPNTFILNDDSPIIESHNNATICHGSLWSGKGSFYKKESYPVKAIIRIVQAKENKIERLCTLQSIAALHPSLPPSFAYQQQLYTKVTSIMSNIIEQVPIYRLSCLPQKEAALISHQTIWQK
;
A
#
# COMPACT_ATOMS: atom_id res chain seq x y z
N MET A 1 9.77 -8.26 -2.99
CA MET A 1 9.60 -8.57 -1.55
C MET A 1 8.12 -8.66 -1.21
N SER A 2 7.73 -9.50 -0.25
CA SER A 2 6.36 -9.49 0.29
C SER A 2 6.16 -8.27 1.20
N VAL A 3 4.98 -7.65 1.17
CA VAL A 3 4.62 -6.52 2.04
C VAL A 3 3.24 -6.76 2.62
N HIS A 4 3.11 -6.67 3.94
CA HIS A 4 1.82 -6.84 4.61
C HIS A 4 0.89 -5.65 4.31
N SER A 5 -0.04 -5.84 3.38
CA SER A 5 -0.88 -4.77 2.83
C SER A 5 -2.13 -5.29 2.14
N SER A 6 -3.12 -4.41 2.00
CA SER A 6 -4.29 -4.63 1.14
C SER A 6 -4.18 -3.75 -0.10
N VAL A 7 -4.44 -4.30 -1.29
CA VAL A 7 -4.15 -3.65 -2.56
C VAL A 7 -5.39 -3.59 -3.43
N VAL A 8 -5.69 -2.38 -3.89
CA VAL A 8 -6.68 -2.15 -4.93
C VAL A 8 -6.02 -1.70 -6.22
N VAL A 9 -6.67 -1.99 -7.34
CA VAL A 9 -6.29 -1.51 -8.66
C VAL A 9 -7.39 -0.60 -9.17
N HIS A 10 -7.00 0.61 -9.56
CA HIS A 10 -7.86 1.61 -10.19
C HIS A 10 -7.16 2.14 -11.44
N ASN A 11 -7.85 2.18 -12.58
CA ASN A 11 -7.29 2.65 -13.86
C ASN A 11 -5.93 2.02 -14.22
N LYS A 12 -5.79 0.70 -14.03
CA LYS A 12 -4.54 -0.07 -14.26
C LYS A 12 -3.35 0.38 -13.39
N GLN A 13 -3.60 1.02 -12.25
CA GLN A 13 -2.56 1.36 -11.29
C GLN A 13 -2.90 0.83 -9.90
N ALA A 14 -1.89 0.33 -9.19
CA ALA A 14 -2.05 -0.25 -7.85
C ALA A 14 -1.91 0.82 -6.75
N ILE A 15 -2.79 0.74 -5.75
CA ILE A 15 -2.73 1.51 -4.51
C ILE A 15 -2.60 0.51 -3.36
N LEU A 16 -1.55 0.66 -2.55
CA LEU A 16 -1.29 -0.23 -1.42
C LEU A 16 -1.68 0.46 -0.11
N PHE A 17 -2.56 -0.18 0.65
CA PHE A 17 -2.88 0.22 2.02
C PHE A 17 -2.03 -0.57 3.00
N ILE A 18 -1.15 0.13 3.72
CA ILE A 18 -0.26 -0.42 4.74
C ILE A 18 -0.69 0.05 6.14
N GLY A 19 -0.26 -0.66 7.17
CA GLY A 19 -0.67 -0.40 8.55
C GLY A 19 -0.56 -1.65 9.41
N GLU A 20 -0.64 -1.46 10.73
CA GLU A 20 -0.66 -2.59 11.68
C GLU A 20 -1.89 -3.48 11.47
N SER A 21 -1.86 -4.68 12.04
CA SER A 21 -3.05 -5.55 12.02
C SER A 21 -4.20 -4.87 12.76
N GLY A 22 -5.40 -4.86 12.17
CA GLY A 22 -6.58 -4.22 12.76
C GLY A 22 -6.72 -2.71 12.51
N THR A 23 -5.78 -2.04 11.83
CA THR A 23 -5.89 -0.58 11.59
C THR A 23 -6.86 -0.18 10.48
N GLY A 24 -7.45 -1.14 9.76
CA GLY A 24 -8.49 -0.89 8.75
C GLY A 24 -8.03 -0.92 7.28
N LYS A 25 -6.92 -1.58 6.95
CA LYS A 25 -6.44 -1.76 5.56
C LYS A 25 -7.52 -2.32 4.63
N SER A 26 -8.07 -3.49 4.95
CA SER A 26 -9.13 -4.14 4.16
C SER A 26 -10.44 -3.36 4.18
N THR A 27 -10.71 -2.61 5.26
CA THR A 27 -11.83 -1.67 5.32
C THR A 27 -11.68 -0.60 4.26
N GLN A 28 -10.48 -0.02 4.09
CA GLN A 28 -10.24 0.98 3.05
C GLN A 28 -10.33 0.41 1.64
N SER A 29 -9.79 -0.79 1.40
CA SER A 29 -9.94 -1.46 0.11
C SER A 29 -11.40 -1.71 -0.26
N LYS A 30 -12.23 -2.10 0.72
CA LYS A 30 -13.67 -2.27 0.52
C LYS A 30 -14.37 -0.94 0.23
N LEU A 31 -14.07 0.10 1.02
CA LEU A 31 -14.62 1.45 0.79
C LEU A 31 -14.25 1.97 -0.62
N TRP A 32 -13.04 1.67 -1.10
CA TRP A 32 -12.62 1.99 -2.46
C TRP A 32 -13.46 1.27 -3.52
N ILE A 33 -13.69 -0.04 -3.38
CA ILE A 33 -14.55 -0.79 -4.31
C ILE A 33 -15.98 -0.24 -4.29
N ASP A 34 -16.53 0.00 -3.11
CA ASP A 34 -17.94 0.39 -2.94
C ASP A 34 -18.22 1.81 -3.46
N ASN A 35 -17.20 2.68 -3.54
CA ASN A 35 -17.41 4.12 -3.81
C ASN A 35 -16.63 4.67 -5.00
N ILE A 36 -15.64 3.97 -5.53
CA ILE A 36 -14.82 4.43 -6.66
C ILE A 36 -14.99 3.43 -7.80
N PRO A 37 -15.71 3.80 -8.88
CA PRO A 37 -15.91 2.93 -10.04
C PRO A 37 -14.60 2.46 -10.66
N ASN A 38 -14.65 1.32 -11.35
CA ASN A 38 -13.49 0.69 -12.01
C ASN A 38 -12.35 0.36 -11.04
N THR A 39 -12.71 -0.04 -9.82
CA THR A 39 -11.76 -0.45 -8.78
C THR A 39 -12.03 -1.90 -8.38
N PHE A 40 -10.96 -2.68 -8.18
CA PHE A 40 -11.06 -4.04 -7.65
C PHE A 40 -9.88 -4.37 -6.73
N ILE A 41 -10.04 -5.35 -5.84
CA ILE A 41 -8.94 -5.86 -5.00
C ILE A 41 -8.01 -6.74 -5.83
N LEU A 42 -6.71 -6.45 -5.78
CA LEU A 42 -5.65 -7.28 -6.38
C LEU A 42 -5.14 -8.35 -5.41
N ASN A 43 -4.97 -7.99 -4.14
CA ASN A 43 -4.51 -8.88 -3.06
C ASN A 43 -4.85 -8.24 -1.70
N ASP A 44 -5.23 -9.03 -0.69
CA ASP A 44 -5.67 -8.53 0.62
C ASP A 44 -4.78 -8.97 1.81
N ASP A 45 -3.50 -9.32 1.58
CA ASP A 45 -2.59 -9.59 2.71
C ASP A 45 -1.11 -9.44 2.37
N SER A 46 -0.62 -10.21 1.39
CA SER A 46 0.81 -10.35 1.12
C SER A 46 1.12 -10.23 -0.37
N PRO A 47 0.81 -9.09 -1.02
CA PRO A 47 1.29 -8.82 -2.38
C PRO A 47 2.82 -8.86 -2.45
N ILE A 48 3.32 -9.15 -3.64
CA ILE A 48 4.74 -9.03 -3.93
C ILE A 48 4.98 -7.67 -4.58
N ILE A 49 5.90 -6.89 -4.01
CA ILE A 49 6.41 -5.66 -4.64
C ILE A 49 7.76 -5.96 -5.27
N GLU A 50 7.89 -5.59 -6.53
CA GLU A 50 9.14 -5.56 -7.27
C GLU A 50 9.48 -4.10 -7.58
N SER A 51 10.70 -3.66 -7.26
CA SER A 51 11.12 -2.29 -7.53
C SER A 51 12.52 -2.31 -8.15
N HIS A 52 12.60 -1.74 -9.35
CA HIS A 52 13.83 -1.50 -10.10
C HIS A 52 13.92 0.00 -10.43
N ASN A 53 15.07 0.48 -10.86
CA ASN A 53 15.35 1.91 -11.09
C ASN A 53 14.29 2.69 -11.89
N ASN A 54 13.49 2.03 -12.73
CA ASN A 54 12.51 2.69 -13.59
C ASN A 54 11.06 2.61 -13.10
N ALA A 55 10.71 1.62 -12.27
CA ALA A 55 9.34 1.39 -11.85
C ALA A 55 9.22 0.48 -10.63
N THR A 56 8.19 0.75 -9.84
CA THR A 56 7.72 -0.12 -8.77
C THR A 56 6.42 -0.79 -9.23
N ILE A 57 6.41 -2.13 -9.22
CA ILE A 57 5.31 -2.98 -9.67
C ILE A 57 4.79 -3.79 -8.49
N CYS A 58 3.46 -3.90 -8.38
CA CYS A 58 2.79 -4.77 -7.43
C CYS A 58 2.19 -5.96 -8.16
N HIS A 59 2.47 -7.16 -7.66
CA HIS A 59 1.96 -8.42 -8.16
C HIS A 59 0.99 -9.01 -7.14
N GLY A 60 -0.19 -9.41 -7.61
CA GLY A 60 -1.07 -10.23 -6.79
C GLY A 60 -0.43 -11.61 -6.58
N SER A 61 -0.43 -12.06 -5.33
CA SER A 61 0.20 -13.31 -4.91
C SER A 61 -0.84 -14.33 -4.47
N LEU A 62 -0.45 -15.61 -4.43
CA LEU A 62 -1.28 -16.69 -3.88
C LEU A 62 -1.53 -16.55 -2.37
N TRP A 63 -0.78 -15.68 -1.68
CA TRP A 63 -0.92 -15.40 -0.26
C TRP A 63 -1.93 -14.25 -0.09
N SER A 64 -3.21 -14.58 -0.25
CA SER A 64 -4.33 -13.76 0.22
C SER A 64 -4.75 -14.24 1.60
N GLY A 65 -5.04 -13.33 2.52
CA GLY A 65 -5.44 -13.65 3.89
C GLY A 65 -6.79 -14.40 3.98
N LYS A 66 -7.65 -14.00 4.93
CA LYS A 66 -8.89 -14.74 5.21
C LYS A 66 -9.94 -14.71 4.09
N GLY A 67 -9.92 -13.66 3.25
CA GLY A 67 -10.70 -13.63 2.02
C GLY A 67 -9.80 -14.07 0.88
N SER A 68 -10.17 -15.10 0.12
CA SER A 68 -9.44 -15.63 -1.03
C SER A 68 -9.41 -14.65 -2.23
N PHE A 69 -9.14 -13.38 -1.98
CA PHE A 69 -9.14 -12.30 -2.96
C PHE A 69 -7.70 -12.05 -3.41
N TYR A 70 -7.29 -12.78 -4.43
CA TYR A 70 -6.13 -12.40 -5.22
C TYR A 70 -6.41 -12.55 -6.72
N LYS A 71 -5.74 -11.74 -7.52
CA LYS A 71 -5.64 -11.93 -8.97
C LYS A 71 -4.19 -12.08 -9.36
N LYS A 72 -3.89 -13.03 -10.25
CA LYS A 72 -2.55 -13.23 -10.81
C LYS A 72 -2.27 -12.19 -11.90
N GLU A 73 -2.33 -10.92 -11.51
CA GLU A 73 -2.13 -9.75 -12.36
C GLU A 73 -1.04 -8.87 -11.75
N SER A 74 -0.52 -7.90 -12.51
CA SER A 74 0.57 -7.04 -12.08
C SER A 74 0.37 -5.62 -12.60
N TYR A 75 0.57 -4.64 -11.73
CA TYR A 75 0.28 -3.25 -12.03
C TYR A 75 1.35 -2.31 -11.46
N PRO A 76 1.66 -1.21 -12.16
CA PRO A 76 2.53 -0.17 -11.61
C PRO A 76 1.90 0.43 -10.36
N VAL A 77 2.72 0.66 -9.33
CA VAL A 77 2.28 1.27 -8.09
C VAL A 77 2.17 2.78 -8.28
N LYS A 78 0.97 3.30 -8.01
CA LYS A 78 0.69 4.74 -8.07
C LYS A 78 0.94 5.44 -6.74
N ALA A 79 0.58 4.80 -5.64
CA ALA A 79 0.72 5.34 -4.30
C ALA A 79 0.72 4.25 -3.24
N ILE A 80 1.33 4.55 -2.09
CA ILE A 80 1.25 3.75 -0.87
C ILE A 80 0.61 4.61 0.22
N ILE A 81 -0.36 4.08 0.96
CA ILE A 81 -1.09 4.81 1.99
C ILE A 81 -0.98 4.07 3.32
N ARG A 82 -0.37 4.72 4.31
CA ARG A 82 -0.36 4.27 5.70
C ARG A 82 -1.66 4.67 6.39
N ILE A 83 -2.45 3.68 6.78
CA ILE A 83 -3.71 3.88 7.49
C ILE A 83 -3.44 4.11 8.98
N VAL A 84 -4.05 5.17 9.51
CA VAL A 84 -4.05 5.52 10.94
C VAL A 84 -5.50 5.81 11.35
N GLN A 85 -5.98 5.18 12.42
CA GLN A 85 -7.29 5.51 12.95
C GLN A 85 -7.27 6.91 13.58
N ALA A 86 -8.25 7.74 13.25
CA ALA A 86 -8.37 9.09 13.76
C ALA A 86 -9.84 9.52 13.86
N LYS A 87 -10.08 10.69 14.44
CA LYS A 87 -11.42 11.29 14.57
C LYS A 87 -11.85 12.09 13.34
N GLU A 88 -10.95 12.28 12.38
CA GLU A 88 -11.18 13.07 11.18
C GLU A 88 -10.48 12.41 9.98
N ASN A 89 -10.98 12.69 8.77
CA ASN A 89 -10.37 12.24 7.53
C ASN A 89 -9.36 13.28 7.06
N LYS A 90 -8.08 12.93 7.10
CA LYS A 90 -6.98 13.77 6.63
C LYS A 90 -5.95 12.90 5.93
N ILE A 91 -5.55 13.34 4.74
CA ILE A 91 -4.47 12.72 3.98
C ILE A 91 -3.36 13.72 3.76
N GLU A 92 -2.12 13.28 3.93
CA GLU A 92 -0.94 14.09 3.70
C GLU A 92 0.18 13.25 3.09
N ARG A 93 1.00 13.89 2.27
CA ARG A 93 2.19 13.26 1.69
C ARG A 93 3.30 13.23 2.74
N LEU A 94 3.94 12.08 2.90
CA LEU A 94 5.03 11.89 3.83
C LEU A 94 6.36 12.33 3.21
N CYS A 95 7.24 12.92 4.01
CA CYS A 95 8.63 13.13 3.62
C CYS A 95 9.40 11.79 3.63
N THR A 96 10.64 11.78 3.13
CA THR A 96 11.47 10.56 3.05
C THR A 96 11.59 9.84 4.39
N LEU A 97 11.92 10.55 5.47
CA LEU A 97 12.09 9.94 6.79
C LEU A 97 10.78 9.33 7.32
N GLN A 98 9.67 10.03 7.14
CA GLN A 98 8.34 9.53 7.52
C GLN A 98 7.91 8.33 6.66
N SER A 99 8.29 8.32 5.38
CA SER A 99 8.01 7.23 4.44
C SER A 99 8.72 5.94 4.85
N ILE A 100 9.99 6.04 5.26
CA ILE A 100 10.75 4.92 5.84
C ILE A 100 10.02 4.37 7.08
N ALA A 101 9.66 5.25 8.01
CA ALA A 101 8.97 4.86 9.25
C ALA A 101 7.60 4.23 8.98
N ALA A 102 6.89 4.68 7.95
CA ALA A 102 5.58 4.15 7.57
C ALA A 102 5.68 2.77 6.91
N LEU A 103 6.68 2.53 6.06
CA LEU A 103 6.88 1.28 5.34
C LEU A 103 7.49 0.17 6.19
N HIS A 104 8.52 0.50 6.99
CA HIS A 104 9.34 -0.48 7.70
C HIS A 104 8.53 -1.52 8.49
N PRO A 105 7.47 -1.16 9.25
CA PRO A 105 6.68 -2.13 10.01
C PRO A 105 5.87 -3.11 9.16
N SER A 106 5.68 -2.82 7.87
CA SER A 106 4.93 -3.67 6.93
C SER A 106 5.83 -4.64 6.15
N LEU A 107 7.14 -4.58 6.38
CA LEU A 107 8.12 -5.50 5.80
C LEU A 107 8.29 -6.74 6.71
N PRO A 108 8.48 -7.95 6.16
CA PRO A 108 8.69 -9.16 6.96
C PRO A 108 9.77 -9.02 8.06
N PRO A 109 9.54 -9.49 9.29
CA PRO A 109 10.48 -9.32 10.41
C PRO A 109 11.75 -10.16 10.29
N SER A 110 11.74 -11.21 9.46
CA SER A 110 12.86 -12.14 9.27
C SER A 110 14.12 -11.50 8.65
N PHE A 111 14.04 -10.25 8.16
CA PHE A 111 15.17 -9.55 7.56
C PHE A 111 16.20 -9.01 8.57
N ALA A 112 15.85 -8.91 9.85
CA ALA A 112 16.72 -8.33 10.87
C ALA A 112 17.97 -9.18 11.19
N TYR A 113 18.00 -10.45 10.77
CA TYR A 113 19.02 -11.42 11.22
C TYR A 113 20.09 -11.75 10.16
N GLN A 114 19.97 -11.24 8.92
CA GLN A 114 20.94 -11.49 7.84
C GLN A 114 21.31 -10.20 7.11
N GLN A 115 22.56 -9.75 7.27
CA GLN A 115 23.06 -8.47 6.75
C GLN A 115 22.88 -8.30 5.23
N GLN A 116 23.01 -9.39 4.46
CA GLN A 116 22.81 -9.37 3.01
C GLN A 116 21.33 -9.18 2.61
N LEU A 117 20.38 -9.78 3.36
CA LEU A 117 18.95 -9.57 3.12
C LEU A 117 18.54 -8.14 3.49
N TYR A 118 19.07 -7.62 4.60
CA TYR A 118 18.83 -6.25 5.02
C TYR A 118 19.24 -5.23 3.95
N THR A 119 20.43 -5.37 3.38
CA THR A 119 20.92 -4.47 2.32
C THR A 119 20.00 -4.46 1.10
N LYS A 120 19.54 -5.65 0.65
CA LYS A 120 18.62 -5.78 -0.48
C LYS A 120 17.26 -5.14 -0.20
N VAL A 121 16.69 -5.38 0.98
CA VAL A 121 15.39 -4.83 1.37
C VAL A 121 15.47 -3.30 1.49
N THR A 122 16.54 -2.78 2.10
CA THR A 122 16.75 -1.34 2.21
C THR A 122 16.91 -0.68 0.83
N SER A 123 17.61 -1.33 -0.11
CA SER A 123 17.70 -0.84 -1.50
C SER A 123 16.35 -0.82 -2.20
N ILE A 124 15.54 -1.89 -2.08
CA ILE A 124 14.18 -1.92 -2.63
C ILE A 124 13.33 -0.81 -2.01
N MET A 125 13.43 -0.60 -0.70
CA MET A 125 12.69 0.45 0.00
C MET A 125 13.09 1.85 -0.48
N SER A 126 14.39 2.11 -0.71
CA SER A 126 14.86 3.38 -1.28
C SER A 126 14.25 3.62 -2.65
N ASN A 127 14.32 2.63 -3.54
CA ASN A 127 13.74 2.72 -4.89
C ASN A 127 12.24 3.01 -4.87
N ILE A 128 11.49 2.37 -3.94
CA ILE A 128 10.06 2.64 -3.77
C ILE A 128 9.82 4.09 -3.35
N ILE A 129 10.54 4.59 -2.35
CA ILE A 129 10.33 5.95 -1.81
C ILE A 129 10.69 7.03 -2.84
N GLU A 130 11.69 6.77 -3.69
CA GLU A 130 12.09 7.67 -4.77
C GLU A 130 11.04 7.74 -5.90
N GLN A 131 10.33 6.65 -6.16
CA GLN A 131 9.42 6.52 -7.32
C GLN A 131 7.94 6.71 -6.98
N VAL A 132 7.54 6.33 -5.77
CA VAL A 132 6.14 6.21 -5.37
C VAL A 132 5.84 7.16 -4.23
N PRO A 133 4.86 8.08 -4.39
CA PRO A 133 4.44 8.93 -3.28
C PRO A 133 3.78 8.09 -2.19
N ILE A 134 4.24 8.31 -0.96
CA ILE A 134 3.69 7.68 0.24
C ILE A 134 2.89 8.70 1.03
N TYR A 135 1.71 8.29 1.45
CA TYR A 135 0.77 9.12 2.19
C TYR A 135 0.47 8.52 3.55
N ARG A 136 0.09 9.36 4.49
CA ARG A 136 -0.63 8.95 5.70
C ARG A 136 -2.09 9.36 5.55
N LEU A 137 -2.99 8.39 5.70
CA LEU A 137 -4.43 8.62 5.79
C LEU A 137 -4.87 8.38 7.24
N SER A 138 -5.11 9.48 7.94
CA SER A 138 -5.85 9.50 9.20
C SER A 138 -7.33 9.44 8.86
N CYS A 139 -8.08 8.43 9.32
CA CYS A 139 -9.46 8.28 8.88
C CYS A 139 -10.39 7.55 9.85
N LEU A 140 -11.68 7.81 9.66
CA LEU A 140 -12.80 6.99 10.10
C LEU A 140 -13.16 5.98 8.98
N PRO A 141 -13.79 4.84 9.30
CA PRO A 141 -14.16 3.80 8.32
C PRO A 141 -15.42 4.18 7.53
N GLN A 142 -15.36 5.30 6.81
CA GLN A 142 -16.48 5.88 6.06
C GLN A 142 -16.08 6.26 4.64
N LYS A 143 -17.10 6.44 3.78
CA LYS A 143 -16.96 6.73 2.34
C LYS A 143 -15.98 7.86 2.04
N GLU A 144 -16.01 8.93 2.83
CA GLU A 144 -15.21 10.13 2.61
C GLU A 144 -13.70 9.84 2.66
N ALA A 145 -13.27 8.84 3.43
CA ALA A 145 -11.87 8.42 3.49
C ALA A 145 -11.36 7.83 2.15
N ALA A 146 -12.20 7.07 1.46
CA ALA A 146 -11.88 6.56 0.13
C ALA A 146 -11.85 7.70 -0.91
N LEU A 147 -12.83 8.60 -0.85
CA LEU A 147 -12.93 9.72 -1.80
C LEU A 147 -11.76 10.70 -1.66
N ILE A 148 -11.40 11.11 -0.45
CA ILE A 148 -10.30 12.06 -0.23
C ILE A 148 -8.95 11.46 -0.66
N SER A 149 -8.73 10.15 -0.41
CA SER A 149 -7.51 9.48 -0.82
C SER A 149 -7.42 9.35 -2.34
N HIS A 150 -8.52 8.99 -3.01
CA HIS A 150 -8.59 8.96 -4.48
C HIS A 150 -8.33 10.33 -5.09
N GLN A 151 -9.03 11.36 -4.63
CA GLN A 151 -8.86 12.74 -5.09
C GLN A 151 -7.42 13.19 -4.94
N THR A 152 -6.79 12.96 -3.79
CA THR A 152 -5.40 13.37 -3.53
C THR A 152 -4.38 12.66 -4.43
N ILE A 153 -4.61 11.38 -4.78
CA ILE A 153 -3.69 10.62 -5.63
C ILE A 153 -3.82 11.00 -7.11
N TRP A 154 -5.02 11.40 -7.55
CA TRP A 154 -5.32 11.71 -8.95
C TRP A 154 -5.39 13.20 -9.28
N GLN A 155 -5.48 14.09 -8.29
CA GLN A 155 -5.30 15.53 -8.49
C GLN A 155 -3.81 15.81 -8.67
N LYS A 156 -3.47 16.32 -9.86
CA LYS A 156 -2.18 16.95 -10.15
C LYS A 156 -2.32 18.46 -9.99
#